data_AF-A4I5V4-F1
#
_entry.id   AF-A4I5V4-F1
#
_cell.length_a   1.000
_cell.length_b   1.000
_cell.length_c   1.000
_cell.angle_alpha   90.00
_cell.angle_beta   90.00
_cell.angle_gamma   90.00
#
_symmetry.space_group_name_H-M   'P 1'
#
loop_
_entity.id
_entity.type
_entity.pdbx_description
1 polymer ?
#
loop_
_entity_poly.entity_id
_entity_poly.type
_entity_poly.pdbx_seq_one_letter_code
_entity_poly.pdbx_strand_id
1 'polypeptide(L)'
;MLPPTHVYSLIIHNKTSKEMTVMVTYSNMIDNTLAQHSVVVAAGEKGVAEQRTFAWNGATFAVVITAVDVKDAQTALTAPFPGVDSPTSDYLITIVEESGTVHLKAGQP
;
A
#
# COMPACT_ATOMS: atom_id res chain seq x y z
N MET A 1 -10.79 17.26 16.53
CA MET A 1 -9.65 16.59 15.84
C MET A 1 -10.24 15.65 14.82
N LEU A 2 -9.75 15.68 13.57
CA LEU A 2 -10.12 14.67 12.58
C LEU A 2 -9.43 13.34 12.92
N PRO A 3 -10.07 12.19 12.67
CA PRO A 3 -9.43 10.90 12.82
C PRO A 3 -8.19 10.79 11.91
N PRO A 4 -7.13 10.06 12.32
CA PRO A 4 -5.99 9.82 11.45
C PRO A 4 -6.40 9.03 10.20
N THR A 5 -5.94 9.46 9.02
CA THR A 5 -6.23 8.83 7.72
C THR A 5 -5.12 7.84 7.33
N HIS A 6 -4.71 7.01 8.29
CA HIS A 6 -3.58 6.08 8.11
C HIS A 6 -4.02 4.76 7.49
N VAL A 7 -3.18 4.20 6.61
CA VAL A 7 -3.31 2.84 6.12
C VAL A 7 -2.24 1.98 6.77
N TYR A 8 -2.60 0.81 7.29
CA TYR A 8 -1.66 -0.09 7.96
C TYR A 8 -1.35 -1.35 7.15
N SER A 9 -2.29 -1.83 6.34
CA SER A 9 -2.12 -2.98 5.45
C SER A 9 -2.85 -2.79 4.12
N LEU A 10 -2.42 -3.53 3.09
CA LEU A 10 -3.00 -3.50 1.75
C LEU A 10 -3.47 -4.88 1.30
N ILE A 11 -4.57 -4.90 0.55
CA ILE A 11 -4.88 -5.98 -0.39
C ILE A 11 -4.56 -5.47 -1.79
N ILE A 12 -3.75 -6.22 -2.53
CA ILE A 12 -3.26 -5.84 -3.85
C ILE A 12 -3.85 -6.81 -4.86
N HIS A 13 -4.79 -6.37 -5.70
CA HIS A 13 -5.36 -7.22 -6.74
C HIS A 13 -4.71 -6.92 -8.09
N ASN A 14 -3.95 -7.87 -8.62
CA ASN A 14 -3.35 -7.72 -9.94
C ASN A 14 -4.32 -8.21 -11.02
N LYS A 15 -4.99 -7.29 -11.71
CA LYS A 15 -5.88 -7.62 -12.84
C LYS A 15 -5.18 -7.58 -14.20
N THR A 16 -3.86 -7.45 -14.23
CA THR A 16 -3.09 -7.52 -15.48
C THR A 16 -2.85 -8.98 -15.88
N SER A 17 -2.37 -9.20 -17.11
CA SER A 17 -2.04 -10.55 -17.61
C SER A 17 -0.63 -11.02 -17.26
N LYS A 18 0.12 -10.28 -16.43
CA LYS A 18 1.51 -10.60 -16.05
C LYS A 18 1.72 -10.44 -14.55
N GLU A 19 2.77 -11.06 -14.04
CA GLU A 19 3.20 -10.85 -12.66
C GLU A 19 3.66 -9.39 -12.47
N MET A 20 3.28 -8.80 -11.34
CA MET A 20 3.63 -7.43 -10.99
C MET A 20 4.30 -7.40 -9.62
N THR A 21 5.33 -6.58 -9.48
CA THR A 21 5.96 -6.29 -8.18
C THR A 21 5.49 -4.91 -7.72
N VAL A 22 4.92 -4.84 -6.52
CA VAL A 22 4.47 -3.61 -5.89
C VAL A 22 5.44 -3.23 -4.78
N MET A 23 5.95 -2.01 -4.80
CA MET A 23 6.78 -1.44 -3.75
C MET A 23 5.87 -0.67 -2.78
N VAL A 24 5.95 -1.03 -1.51
CA VAL A 24 5.15 -0.44 -0.43
C VAL A 24 6.09 0.29 0.52
N THR A 25 5.89 1.59 0.67
CA THR A 25 6.69 2.43 1.59
C THR A 25 5.98 2.56 2.93
N TYR A 26 6.62 2.03 3.96
CA TYR A 26 6.22 2.14 5.34
C TYR A 26 6.95 3.29 6.02
N SER A 27 6.26 4.02 6.90
CA SER A 27 6.81 5.09 7.72
C SER A 27 6.53 4.84 9.20
N ASN A 28 7.60 4.90 10.00
CA ASN A 28 7.48 5.00 11.43
C ASN A 28 7.17 6.44 11.81
N MET A 29 5.97 6.70 12.36
CA MET A 29 5.52 8.05 12.71
C MET A 29 6.27 8.69 13.89
N ILE A 30 7.08 7.93 14.63
CA ILE A 30 7.83 8.45 15.79
C ILE A 30 9.16 9.08 15.35
N ASP A 31 9.90 8.42 14.46
CA ASP A 31 11.21 8.87 13.99
C ASP A 31 11.25 9.25 12.50
N ASN A 32 10.10 9.14 11.80
CA ASN A 32 9.93 9.36 10.36
C ASN A 32 10.85 8.49 9.49
N THR A 33 11.34 7.37 10.00
CA THR A 33 12.12 6.43 9.18
C THR A 33 11.22 5.77 8.13
N LEU A 34 11.75 5.65 6.92
CA LEU A 34 11.07 5.03 5.78
C LEU A 34 11.70 3.68 5.46
N ALA A 35 10.86 2.68 5.21
CA ALA A 35 11.29 1.37 4.74
C ALA A 35 10.41 0.93 3.58
N GLN A 36 11.04 0.46 2.49
CA GLN A 36 10.32 -0.12 1.37
C GLN A 36 10.25 -1.65 1.48
N HIS A 37 9.12 -2.21 1.05
CA HIS A 37 8.93 -3.64 0.94
C HIS A 37 8.28 -4.00 -0.38
N SER A 38 8.78 -5.03 -1.05
CA SER A 38 8.24 -5.53 -2.30
C SER A 38 7.22 -6.65 -2.06
N VAL A 39 6.06 -6.55 -2.70
CA VAL A 39 5.06 -7.61 -2.77
C VAL A 39 4.92 -8.06 -4.23
N VAL A 40 5.20 -9.32 -4.50
CA VAL A 40 5.04 -9.92 -5.83
C VAL A 40 3.64 -10.51 -5.95
N VAL A 41 2.91 -10.16 -6.99
CA VAL A 41 1.52 -10.59 -7.21
C VAL A 41 1.39 -11.17 -8.61
N ALA A 42 1.09 -12.47 -8.68
CA ALA A 42 0.86 -13.17 -9.95
C ALA A 42 -0.33 -12.57 -10.72
N ALA A 43 -0.39 -12.84 -12.02
CA ALA A 43 -1.47 -12.37 -12.90
C ALA A 43 -2.83 -12.90 -12.43
N GLY A 44 -3.81 -12.01 -12.27
CA GLY A 44 -5.16 -12.35 -11.81
C GLY A 44 -5.29 -12.61 -10.29
N GLU A 45 -4.18 -12.59 -9.55
CA GLU A 45 -4.14 -12.97 -8.13
C GLU A 45 -4.20 -11.76 -7.19
N LYS A 46 -4.33 -12.06 -5.90
CA LYS A 46 -4.22 -11.09 -4.81
C LYS A 46 -2.95 -11.30 -4.00
N GLY A 47 -2.27 -10.20 -3.68
CA GLY A 47 -1.19 -10.14 -2.70
C GLY A 47 -1.60 -9.32 -1.48
N VAL A 48 -0.83 -9.46 -0.40
CA VAL A 48 -1.05 -8.74 0.85
C VAL A 48 0.23 -8.01 1.24
N ALA A 49 0.09 -6.74 1.62
CA ALA A 49 1.12 -6.02 2.35
C ALA A 49 0.68 -5.94 3.81
N GLU A 50 1.28 -6.77 4.66
CA GLU A 50 0.86 -6.93 6.05
C GLU A 50 1.16 -5.69 6.90
N GLN A 51 0.34 -5.50 7.93
CA GLN A 51 0.61 -4.50 8.95
C GLN A 51 1.92 -4.78 9.66
N ARG A 52 2.73 -3.73 9.81
CA ARG A 52 4.00 -3.79 10.52
C ARG A 52 3.93 -3.03 11.84
N THR A 53 4.75 -3.47 12.79
CA THR A 53 4.91 -2.82 14.08
C THR A 53 6.38 -2.67 14.44
N PHE A 54 6.67 -1.77 15.37
CA PHE A 54 7.98 -1.64 15.99
C PHE A 54 7.82 -1.35 17.48
N ALA A 55 8.83 -1.73 18.26
CA ALA A 55 8.87 -1.46 19.69
C ALA A 55 9.68 -0.17 19.96
N TRP A 56 9.14 0.72 20.78
CA TRP A 56 9.83 1.92 21.25
C TRP A 56 9.41 2.24 22.68
N ASN A 57 10.39 2.47 23.57
CA ASN A 57 10.16 2.77 24.98
C ASN A 57 9.18 1.82 25.70
N GLY A 58 9.25 0.51 25.40
CA GLY A 58 8.39 -0.51 26.01
C GLY A 58 6.96 -0.59 25.45
N ALA A 59 6.61 0.22 24.45
CA ALA A 59 5.34 0.16 23.74
C ALA A 59 5.52 -0.33 22.29
N THR A 60 4.47 -0.94 21.73
CA THR A 60 4.43 -1.35 20.33
C THR A 60 3.59 -0.37 19.53
N PHE A 61 4.14 0.10 18.42
CA PHE A 61 3.51 1.08 17.56
C PHE A 61 3.31 0.51 16.16
N ALA A 62 2.18 0.86 15.53
CA ALA A 62 1.93 0.50 14.15
C ALA A 62 2.72 1.41 13.20
N VAL A 63 3.26 0.81 12.14
CA VAL A 63 3.92 1.52 11.05
C VAL A 63 2.88 1.79 9.98
N VAL A 64 2.85 3.00 9.43
CA VAL A 64 1.85 3.40 8.43
C VAL A 64 2.40 3.25 7.03
N ILE A 65 1.55 2.90 6.08
CA ILE A 65 1.87 2.93 4.65
C ILE A 65 1.70 4.36 4.17
N THR A 66 2.68 4.87 3.44
CA THR A 66 2.72 6.26 2.95
C THR A 66 2.75 6.36 1.43
N ALA A 67 3.26 5.33 0.76
CA ALA A 67 3.26 5.26 -0.69
C ALA A 67 3.20 3.81 -1.16
N VAL A 68 2.64 3.63 -2.35
CA VAL A 68 2.60 2.38 -3.09
C VAL A 68 2.89 2.68 -4.55
N ASP A 69 3.87 2.00 -5.13
CA ASP A 69 4.22 2.12 -6.54
C ASP A 69 4.43 0.74 -7.16
N VAL A 70 4.30 0.66 -8.48
CA VAL A 70 4.52 -0.59 -9.21
C VAL A 70 5.90 -0.54 -9.84
N LYS A 71 6.73 -1.53 -9.52
CA LYS A 71 8.08 -1.65 -10.07
C LYS A 71 8.03 -1.63 -11.60
N ASP A 72 8.93 -0.86 -12.20
CA ASP A 72 9.07 -0.71 -13.66
C ASP A 72 7.84 -0.06 -14.36
N ALA A 73 6.91 0.54 -13.59
CA ALA A 73 5.78 1.31 -14.12
C ALA A 73 5.72 2.71 -13.50
N GLN A 74 5.33 3.71 -14.29
CA GLN A 74 5.18 5.10 -13.83
C GLN A 74 3.80 5.32 -13.18
N THR A 75 3.49 4.56 -12.13
CA THR A 75 2.24 4.72 -11.38
C THR A 75 2.48 4.54 -9.88
N ALA A 76 1.90 5.44 -9.09
CA ALA A 76 2.00 5.44 -7.64
C ALA A 76 0.71 5.97 -7.01
N LEU A 77 0.43 5.52 -5.79
CA LEU A 77 -0.53 6.11 -4.86
C LEU A 77 0.22 6.54 -3.62
N THR A 78 -0.05 7.74 -3.13
CA THR A 78 0.58 8.28 -1.92
C THR A 78 -0.49 8.71 -0.92
N ALA A 79 -0.19 8.61 0.37
CA ALA A 79 -1.05 9.13 1.42
C ALA A 79 -1.24 10.66 1.31
N PRO A 80 -2.40 11.22 1.68
CA PRO A 80 -3.60 10.50 2.13
C PRO A 80 -4.24 9.73 0.97
N PHE A 81 -4.57 8.46 1.23
CA PHE A 81 -5.12 7.58 0.20
C PHE A 81 -6.61 7.90 -0.04
N PRO A 82 -7.09 7.85 -1.29
CA PRO A 82 -8.49 8.13 -1.60
C PRO A 82 -9.46 7.24 -0.81
N GLY A 83 -10.48 7.84 -0.18
CA GLY A 83 -11.50 7.13 0.58
C GLY A 83 -11.06 6.63 1.97
N VAL A 84 -9.88 7.02 2.45
CA VAL A 84 -9.41 6.69 3.80
C VAL A 84 -9.72 7.84 4.76
N ASP A 85 -10.88 7.77 5.42
CA ASP A 85 -11.33 8.78 6.39
C ASP A 85 -11.09 8.36 7.86
N SER A 86 -10.55 7.16 8.08
CA SER A 86 -10.21 6.63 9.40
C SER A 86 -9.04 5.66 9.29
N PRO A 87 -8.38 5.28 10.40
CA PRO A 87 -7.31 4.32 10.35
C PRO A 87 -7.81 3.01 9.75
N THR A 88 -7.15 2.54 8.69
CA THR A 88 -7.64 1.49 7.81
C THR A 88 -6.62 0.36 7.71
N SER A 89 -7.12 -0.87 7.87
CA SER A 89 -6.43 -2.09 7.48
C SER A 89 -7.08 -2.63 6.20
N ASP A 90 -6.31 -3.41 5.45
CA ASP A 90 -6.74 -4.13 4.25
C ASP A 90 -7.25 -3.19 3.15
N TYR A 91 -6.59 -2.03 3.02
CA TYR A 91 -6.91 -1.06 2.00
C TYR A 91 -6.68 -1.66 0.61
N LEU A 92 -7.73 -1.71 -0.20
CA LEU A 92 -7.71 -2.35 -1.51
C LEU A 92 -7.09 -1.42 -2.56
N ILE A 93 -6.07 -1.94 -3.23
CA ILE A 93 -5.55 -1.38 -4.48
C ILE A 93 -5.68 -2.41 -5.59
N THR A 94 -5.98 -1.94 -6.80
CA THR A 94 -6.03 -2.79 -7.98
C THR A 94 -5.01 -2.32 -9.00
N ILE A 95 -4.21 -3.24 -9.52
CA ILE A 95 -3.33 -3.01 -10.66
C ILE A 95 -4.12 -3.36 -11.92
N VAL A 96 -4.25 -2.41 -12.83
CA VAL A 96 -4.90 -2.62 -14.14
C VAL A 96 -3.97 -2.20 -15.26
N GLU A 97 -4.19 -2.75 -16.46
CA GLU A 97 -3.50 -2.32 -17.67
C GLU A 97 -4.54 -1.77 -18.65
N GLU A 98 -4.42 -0.51 -19.01
CA GLU A 98 -5.33 0.20 -19.91
C GLU A 98 -4.51 0.70 -21.11
N SER A 99 -4.88 0.25 -22.32
CA SER A 99 -4.16 0.61 -23.55
C SER A 99 -2.64 0.36 -23.47
N GLY A 100 -2.23 -0.73 -22.80
CA GLY A 100 -0.82 -1.10 -22.61
C GLY A 100 -0.08 -0.31 -21.52
N THR A 101 -0.77 0.56 -20.77
CA THR A 101 -0.19 1.31 -19.65
C THR A 101 -0.69 0.77 -18.32
N VAL A 102 0.21 0.53 -17.37
CA VAL A 102 -0.12 0.03 -16.03
C VAL A 102 -0.55 1.17 -15.12
N HIS A 103 -1.65 0.98 -14.39
CA HIS A 103 -2.20 1.94 -13.44
C HIS A 103 -2.51 1.29 -12.09
N LEU A 104 -2.23 2.01 -11.01
CA LEU A 104 -2.79 1.73 -9.68
C LEU A 104 -4.12 2.46 -9.52
N LYS A 105 -5.16 1.70 -9.15
CA LYS A 105 -6.45 2.26 -8.75
C LYS A 105 -6.67 2.07 -7.26
N ALA A 106 -6.98 3.17 -6.60
CA ALA A 106 -7.56 3.19 -5.28
C ALA A 106 -9.04 2.76 -5.36
N GLY A 107 -9.50 1.99 -4.38
CA GLY A 107 -10.93 1.88 -4.10
C GLY A 107 -11.51 0.48 -4.19
N GLN A 108 -12.53 0.32 -3.34
CA GLN A 108 -13.41 -0.83 -3.16
C GLN A 108 -14.09 -1.30 -4.47
N PRO A 109 -14.54 -2.56 -4.53
CA PRO A 109 -15.18 -3.16 -5.71
C PRO A 109 -16.35 -2.35 -6.28
#